data_AF-A0A3D0R742-F1
#
_entry.id   AF-A0A3D0R742-F1
#
_cell.length_a   1.000
_cell.length_b   1.000
_cell.length_c   1.000
_cell.angle_alpha   90.00
_cell.angle_beta   90.00
_cell.angle_gamma   90.00
#
_symmetry.space_group_name_H-M   'P 1'
#
loop_
_entity.id
_entity.type
_entity.pdbx_description
1 polymer ?
#
loop_
_entity_poly.entity_id
_entity_poly.type
_entity_poly.pdbx_seq_one_letter_code
_entity_poly.pdbx_strand_id
1 'polypeptide(L)'
;MPWTTTRDLPTFLAAAGGFLRARPVANTVLLSVLASLEAAGRETYGGAAPEYGWWRSAGGEPAGAFLRTPPWPVLLSEMPDEAAADLAGLPDDPDAPATGANGG
;
A
#
# COMPACT_ATOMS: atom_id res chain seq x y z
N MET A 1 14.78 -8.05 1.16
CA MET A 1 13.95 -6.91 1.56
C MET A 1 12.60 -7.47 1.99
N PRO A 2 12.11 -7.14 3.20
CA PRO A 2 10.83 -7.65 3.72
C PRO A 2 9.59 -7.00 3.08
N TRP A 3 9.76 -5.92 2.33
CA TRP A 3 8.73 -5.36 1.45
C TRP A 3 8.65 -6.11 0.12
N THR A 4 7.44 -6.52 -0.23
CA THR A 4 7.10 -6.98 -1.59
C THR A 4 6.21 -5.94 -2.24
N THR A 5 6.53 -5.52 -3.47
CA THR A 5 5.75 -4.55 -4.24
C THR A 5 5.15 -5.19 -5.49
N THR A 6 4.01 -4.65 -5.94
CA THR A 6 3.32 -5.11 -7.14
C THR A 6 2.46 -3.99 -7.73
N ARG A 7 2.12 -4.12 -9.02
CA ARG A 7 1.08 -3.32 -9.69
C ARG A 7 -0.20 -4.14 -9.97
N ASP A 8 -0.22 -5.38 -9.51
CA ASP A 8 -1.35 -6.32 -9.63
C ASP A 8 -2.21 -6.30 -8.36
N LEU A 9 -3.42 -5.75 -8.48
CA LEU A 9 -4.37 -5.60 -7.38
C LEU A 9 -4.81 -6.96 -6.78
N PRO A 10 -5.22 -7.97 -7.58
CA PRO A 10 -5.53 -9.30 -7.05
C PRO A 10 -4.41 -9.91 -6.20
N THR A 11 -3.15 -9.76 -6.64
CA THR A 11 -1.96 -10.26 -5.93
C THR A 11 -1.81 -9.58 -4.58
N PHE A 12 -1.97 -8.25 -4.55
CA PHE A 12 -1.93 -7.49 -3.31
C PHE A 12 -3.05 -7.89 -2.34
N LEU A 13 -4.29 -8.02 -2.84
CA LEU A 13 -5.43 -8.39 -2.00
C LEU A 13 -5.31 -9.80 -1.43
N ALA A 14 -4.77 -10.74 -2.19
CA ALA A 14 -4.47 -12.10 -1.71
C ALA A 14 -3.41 -12.09 -0.60
N ALA A 15 -2.42 -11.20 -0.70
CA ALA A 15 -1.31 -11.15 0.24
C ALA A 15 -1.61 -10.36 1.53
N ALA A 16 -2.30 -9.22 1.44
CA ALA A 16 -2.47 -8.25 2.53
C ALA A 16 -3.94 -7.87 2.81
N GLY A 17 -4.88 -8.36 2.01
CA GLY A 17 -6.30 -8.02 2.16
C GLY A 17 -6.92 -8.51 3.47
N GLY A 18 -6.46 -9.64 4.01
CA GLY A 18 -6.87 -10.13 5.33
C GLY A 18 -6.38 -9.21 6.46
N PHE A 19 -5.11 -8.80 6.40
CA PHE A 19 -4.49 -7.87 7.34
C PHE A 19 -5.24 -6.54 7.42
N LEU A 20 -5.54 -5.92 6.27
CA LEU A 20 -6.27 -4.64 6.23
C LEU A 20 -7.68 -4.77 6.82
N ARG A 21 -8.39 -5.86 6.48
CA ARG A 21 -9.75 -6.14 6.95
C ARG A 21 -9.81 -6.53 8.43
N ALA A 22 -8.71 -6.94 9.04
CA ALA A 22 -8.66 -7.23 10.48
C ALA A 22 -8.84 -5.96 11.35
N ARG A 23 -8.47 -4.78 10.81
CA ARG A 23 -8.67 -3.48 11.46
C ARG A 23 -9.30 -2.48 10.48
N PRO A 24 -10.58 -2.64 10.13
CA PRO A 24 -11.19 -1.89 9.03
C PRO A 24 -11.30 -0.39 9.34
N VAL A 25 -11.49 -0.01 10.60
CA VAL A 25 -11.53 1.41 11.01
C VAL A 25 -10.16 2.07 10.81
N ALA A 26 -9.08 1.41 11.23
CA ALA A 26 -7.72 1.92 11.05
C ALA A 26 -7.32 1.97 9.56
N ASN A 27 -7.84 1.05 8.75
CA ASN A 27 -7.51 0.92 7.33
C ASN A 27 -8.62 1.44 6.39
N THR A 28 -9.52 2.30 6.88
CA THR A 28 -10.73 2.68 6.10
C THR A 28 -10.36 3.31 4.76
N VAL A 29 -9.40 4.26 4.73
CA VAL A 29 -9.00 4.93 3.49
C VAL A 29 -8.41 3.94 2.49
N LEU A 30 -7.50 3.07 2.93
CA LEU A 30 -6.92 2.01 2.10
C LEU A 30 -8.02 1.10 1.53
N LEU A 31 -8.92 0.60 2.38
CA LEU A 31 -10.00 -0.30 1.97
C LEU A 31 -10.98 0.37 1.00
N SER A 32 -11.30 1.65 1.19
CA SER A 32 -12.16 2.40 0.28
C SER A 32 -11.51 2.56 -1.09
N VAL A 33 -10.23 2.91 -1.16
CA VAL A 33 -9.51 3.05 -2.43
C VAL A 33 -9.41 1.71 -3.15
N LEU A 34 -9.10 0.62 -2.44
CA LEU A 34 -9.07 -0.74 -3.01
C LEU A 34 -10.44 -1.14 -3.56
N ALA A 35 -11.52 -0.88 -2.83
CA ALA A 35 -12.87 -1.16 -3.29
C ALA A 35 -13.23 -0.36 -4.56
N SER A 36 -12.82 0.90 -4.66
CA SER A 36 -12.99 1.69 -5.89
C SER A 36 -12.19 1.11 -7.06
N LEU A 37 -10.95 0.70 -6.83
CA LEU A 37 -10.08 0.12 -7.86
C LEU A 37 -10.62 -1.24 -8.34
N GLU A 38 -11.18 -2.06 -7.45
CA GLU A 38 -11.87 -3.31 -7.81
C GLU A 38 -13.11 -3.05 -8.66
N ALA A 39 -13.90 -2.03 -8.32
CA ALA A 39 -15.18 -1.77 -8.98
C ALA A 39 -15.06 -1.00 -10.31
N ALA A 40 -14.14 -0.03 -10.39
CA ALA A 40 -14.01 0.92 -11.50
C ALA A 40 -12.69 0.79 -12.26
N GLY A 41 -11.77 -0.06 -11.80
CA GLY A 41 -10.52 -0.38 -12.47
C GLY A 41 -9.34 0.52 -12.09
N ARG A 42 -8.14 0.14 -12.55
CA ARG A 42 -6.86 0.77 -12.20
C ARG A 42 -6.71 2.25 -12.56
N GLU A 43 -7.47 2.76 -13.52
CA GLU A 43 -7.40 4.14 -13.99
C GLU A 43 -8.32 5.11 -13.20
N THR A 44 -8.99 4.61 -12.15
CA THR A 44 -10.01 5.38 -11.39
C THR A 44 -9.46 6.68 -10.81
N TYR A 45 -8.18 6.71 -10.42
CA TYR A 45 -7.56 7.82 -9.69
C TYR A 45 -6.52 8.59 -10.51
N GLY A 46 -6.21 8.14 -11.73
CA GLY A 46 -5.20 8.72 -12.60
C GLY A 46 -4.80 7.77 -13.73
N GLY A 47 -4.05 8.29 -14.71
CA GLY A 47 -3.58 7.52 -15.87
C GLY A 47 -2.32 6.66 -15.63
N ALA A 48 -1.77 6.72 -14.42
CA ALA A 48 -0.60 5.94 -14.03
C ALA A 48 -1.03 4.71 -13.23
N ALA A 49 -0.29 3.61 -13.39
CA ALA A 49 -0.57 2.36 -12.69
C ALA A 49 -0.54 2.57 -11.17
N PRO A 50 -1.55 2.11 -10.42
CA PRO A 50 -1.45 2.02 -8.97
C PRO A 50 -0.31 1.07 -8.55
N GLU A 51 0.31 1.39 -7.43
CA GLU A 51 1.40 0.63 -6.84
C GLU A 51 0.99 0.18 -5.45
N TYR A 52 1.30 -1.07 -5.12
CA TYR A 52 0.92 -1.67 -3.86
C TYR A 52 2.15 -2.31 -3.23
N GLY A 53 2.20 -2.37 -1.92
CA GLY A 53 3.21 -3.15 -1.23
C GLY A 53 2.76 -3.62 0.14
N TRP A 54 3.37 -4.71 0.58
CA TRP A 54 3.15 -5.26 1.91
C TRP A 54 4.48 -5.69 2.53
N TRP A 55 4.56 -5.54 3.84
CA TRP A 55 5.71 -5.90 4.64
C TRP A 55 5.39 -7.11 5.50
N ARG A 56 6.36 -8.02 5.59
CA ARG A 56 6.31 -9.18 6.49
C ARG A 56 7.60 -9.24 7.29
N SER A 57 7.46 -9.39 8.61
CA SER A 57 8.57 -9.89 9.43
C SER A 57 8.95 -11.29 8.95
N ALA A 58 10.21 -11.71 9.09
CA ALA A 58 10.78 -12.90 8.46
C ALA A 58 9.83 -14.12 8.33
N GLY A 59 9.17 -14.24 7.17
CA GLY A 59 8.25 -15.34 6.82
C GLY A 59 6.85 -15.31 7.48
N GLY A 60 6.51 -14.25 8.23
CA GLY A 60 5.26 -14.11 8.96
C GLY A 60 4.11 -13.50 8.15
N GLU A 61 2.99 -13.30 8.84
CA GLU A 61 1.83 -12.58 8.33
C GLU A 61 2.16 -11.11 7.98
N PRO A 62 1.41 -10.47 7.08
CA PRO A 62 1.57 -9.04 6.81
C PRO A 62 1.39 -8.23 8.09
N ALA A 63 2.32 -7.30 8.33
CA ALA A 63 2.27 -6.38 9.46
C ALA A 63 2.37 -4.90 9.03
N GLY A 64 2.45 -4.65 7.72
CA GLY A 64 2.40 -3.32 7.13
C GLY A 64 1.96 -3.40 5.67
N ALA A 65 1.29 -2.37 5.19
CA ALA A 65 0.89 -2.24 3.81
C ALA A 65 0.95 -0.78 3.34
N PHE A 66 1.16 -0.59 2.05
CA PHE A 66 0.99 0.69 1.39
C PHE A 66 0.24 0.55 0.08
N LEU A 67 -0.40 1.64 -0.35
CA LEU A 67 -0.89 1.81 -1.72
C LEU A 67 -0.59 3.22 -2.21
N ARG A 68 -0.26 3.36 -3.48
CA ARG A 68 -0.15 4.63 -4.17
C ARG A 68 -1.00 4.60 -5.44
N THR A 69 -1.76 5.65 -5.66
CA THR A 69 -2.51 5.86 -6.92
C THR A 69 -2.05 7.19 -7.51
N PRO A 70 -1.02 7.24 -8.36
CA PRO A 70 -0.53 8.53 -8.83
C PRO A 70 -1.63 9.29 -9.58
N PRO A 71 -1.73 10.63 -9.39
CA PRO A 71 -0.73 11.50 -8.78
C PRO A 71 -0.81 11.62 -7.24
N TRP A 72 -1.67 10.85 -6.58
CA TRP A 72 -1.90 10.97 -5.14
C TRP A 72 -0.73 10.41 -4.31
N PRO A 73 -0.49 10.97 -3.10
CA PRO A 73 0.53 10.48 -2.17
C PRO A 73 0.31 9.03 -1.76
N VAL A 74 1.36 8.41 -1.19
CA VAL A 74 1.27 7.07 -0.63
C VAL A 74 0.33 7.05 0.59
N LEU A 75 -0.49 6.02 0.67
CA LEU A 75 -1.29 5.67 1.84
C LEU A 75 -0.62 4.51 2.56
N LEU A 76 -0.51 4.60 3.88
CA LEU A 76 0.16 3.62 4.72
C LEU A 76 -0.83 3.05 5.74
N SER A 77 -0.72 1.75 6.04
CA SER A 77 -1.34 1.19 7.23
C SER A 77 -0.53 1.52 8.48
N GLU A 78 -1.11 1.33 9.67
CA GLU A 78 -0.31 1.16 10.88
C GLU A 78 0.68 -0.01 10.67
N MET A 79 1.92 0.16 11.12
CA MET A 79 2.98 -0.84 10.99
C MET A 79 4.06 -0.64 12.06
N PRO A 80 4.89 -1.67 12.34
CA PRO A 80 6.05 -1.54 13.22
C PRO A 80 7.08 -0.54 12.67
N ASP A 81 7.87 0.08 13.57
CA ASP A 81 8.96 1.01 13.21
C ASP A 81 9.97 0.41 12.23
N GLU A 82 10.25 -0.89 12.36
CA GLU A 82 11.11 -1.64 11.43
C GLU A 82 10.58 -1.59 9.99
N ALA A 83 9.27 -1.80 9.82
CA ALA A 83 8.63 -1.75 8.51
C ALA A 83 8.68 -0.34 7.91
N ALA A 84 8.51 0.69 8.75
CA ALA A 84 8.60 2.08 8.34
C ALA A 84 10.04 2.47 7.93
N ALA A 85 11.05 2.02 8.68
CA ALA A 85 12.46 2.24 8.37
C ALA A 85 12.87 1.55 7.06
N ASP A 86 12.43 0.30 6.86
CA ASP A 86 12.66 -0.43 5.61
C ASP A 86 11.99 0.24 4.41
N LEU A 87 10.79 0.82 4.61
CA LEU A 87 10.05 1.50 3.56
C LEU A 87 10.76 2.78 3.11
N ALA A 88 11.27 3.56 4.06
CA ALA A 88 12.04 4.77 3.78
C ALA A 88 13.36 4.51 3.04
N GLY A 89 13.88 3.29 3.11
CA GLY A 89 15.06 2.84 2.38
C GLY A 89 14.77 2.29 0.98
N LEU A 90 13.50 2.15 0.57
CA LEU A 90 13.18 1.74 -0.80
C LEU A 90 13.56 2.88 -1.76
N PRO A 91 14.23 2.57 -2.88
CA PRO A 91 14.54 3.57 -3.89
C PRO A 91 13.24 4.21 -4.38
N ASP A 92 13.20 5.55 -4.40
CA ASP A 92 12.11 6.30 -4.99
C ASP A 92 12.03 5.97 -6.48
N ASP A 93 10.82 5.73 -7.00
CA ASP A 93 10.62 5.65 -8.44
C ASP A 93 10.76 7.08 -8.98
N PRO A 94 11.74 7.38 -9.86
CA PRO A 94 12.10 8.75 -10.23
C PRO A 94 10.98 9.53 -10.97
N ASP A 95 9.90 8.85 -11.38
CA ASP A 95 8.71 9.47 -12.00
C ASP A 95 7.60 9.82 -10.99
N ALA A 96 7.86 9.64 -9.69
CA ALA A 96 6.83 9.71 -8.67
C ALA A 96 6.86 11.05 -7.88
N PRO A 97 5.81 11.89 -7.90
CA PRO A 97 5.82 13.17 -7.18
C PRO A 97 5.90 13.00 -5.65
N ALA A 98 6.61 13.92 -4.99
CA ALA A 98 7.04 13.84 -3.59
C ALA A 98 5.93 13.51 -2.56
N THR A 99 6.28 12.63 -1.63
CA THR A 99 5.39 12.00 -0.64
C THR A 99 5.19 12.84 0.62
N GLY A 100 3.94 13.22 0.92
CA GLY A 100 3.51 13.54 2.28
C GLY A 100 2.98 12.28 2.95
N ALA A 101 3.69 11.76 3.95
CA ALA A 101 3.22 10.63 4.73
C ALA A 101 2.14 11.11 5.72
N ASN A 102 0.88 10.70 5.52
CA ASN A 102 -0.18 10.89 6.51
C ASN A 102 -0.12 9.72 7.50
N GLY A 103 0.56 9.94 8.63
CA GLY A 103 0.42 9.11 9.84
C GLY A 103 -0.54 9.81 10.80
N GLY A 104 -1.67 9.15 11.12
CA GLY A 104 -2.60 9.57 12.17
C GLY A 104 -2.46 8.71 13.41
#